data_AF-A0A1V1PF01-F1
#
_entry.id   AF-A0A1V1PF01-F1
#
_cell.length_a   1.000
_cell.length_b   1.000
_cell.length_c   1.000
_cell.angle_alpha   90.00
_cell.angle_beta   90.00
_cell.angle_gamma   90.00
#
_symmetry.space_group_name_H-M   'P 1'
#
loop_
_entity.id
_entity.type
_entity.pdbx_description
1 polymer ?
#
loop_
_entity_poly.entity_id
_entity_poly.type
_entity_poly.pdbx_seq_one_letter_code
_entity_poly.pdbx_strand_id
1 'polypeptide(L)'
;MLKTGISLPISKTCQQETIIDEIDSLVGDTLISVLRQLRSGYDRRPHSFPQSIILCGIRDVRDYRIHSSAEKTIITGGSAFNIKAKSLRLGDFAKNEMISLYKQHTEITGQFGLGRQRTDLLIIWHKGKQKQEVVIELKIRRGNTQKTIKKGVEQTWAYMDKCGASEGHLVIFDQRKSQSWKEKIFYEIEYHHDCGIHIWGM
;
A
#
# COMPACT_ATOMS: atom_id res chain seq x y z
N MET A 1 -40.51 -35.38 32.28
CA MET A 1 -39.11 -35.31 32.74
C MET A 1 -38.23 -35.52 31.51
N LEU A 2 -37.82 -34.44 30.86
CA LEU A 2 -36.95 -34.43 29.67
C LEU A 2 -35.49 -34.34 30.13
N LYS A 3 -34.60 -35.17 29.57
CA LYS A 3 -33.19 -34.87 29.24
C LYS A 3 -32.47 -36.16 28.81
N THR A 4 -32.49 -36.46 27.53
CA THR A 4 -31.46 -37.27 26.88
C THR A 4 -30.78 -36.38 25.84
N GLY A 5 -29.50 -36.11 26.09
CA GLY A 5 -28.67 -35.23 25.28
C GLY A 5 -28.42 -35.82 23.91
N ILE A 6 -28.78 -35.07 22.88
CA ILE A 6 -28.20 -35.20 21.55
C ILE A 6 -27.09 -34.16 21.49
N SER A 7 -25.86 -34.57 21.78
CA SER A 7 -24.68 -33.80 21.41
C SER A 7 -24.51 -33.90 19.91
N LEU A 8 -25.04 -32.93 19.17
CA LEU A 8 -24.64 -32.72 17.78
C LEU A 8 -23.14 -32.38 17.79
N PRO A 9 -22.29 -33.10 17.03
CA PRO A 9 -20.92 -32.66 16.86
C PRO A 9 -20.97 -31.34 16.11
N ILE A 10 -20.63 -30.24 16.79
CA ILE A 10 -20.29 -28.99 16.14
C ILE A 10 -19.01 -29.31 15.37
N SER A 11 -19.12 -29.74 14.11
CA SER A 11 -17.98 -29.70 13.20
C SER A 11 -17.55 -28.25 13.17
N LYS A 12 -16.42 -27.93 13.82
CA LYS A 12 -15.80 -26.61 13.76
C LYS A 12 -15.31 -26.39 12.33
N THR A 13 -16.22 -26.07 11.42
CA THR A 13 -15.88 -25.51 10.13
C THR A 13 -15.44 -24.09 10.44
N CYS A 14 -14.13 -23.87 10.54
CA CYS A 14 -13.56 -22.54 10.73
C CYS A 14 -14.02 -21.70 9.53
N GLN A 15 -14.83 -20.67 9.77
CA GLN A 15 -15.24 -19.74 8.71
C GLN A 15 -14.00 -18.92 8.34
N GLN A 16 -13.22 -19.41 7.38
CA GLN A 16 -12.01 -18.73 6.95
C GLN A 16 -12.37 -17.70 5.88
N GLU A 17 -12.18 -16.43 6.21
CA GLU A 17 -12.27 -15.32 5.27
C GLU A 17 -10.87 -14.99 4.77
N THR A 18 -10.70 -14.90 3.45
CA THR A 18 -9.41 -14.57 2.84
C THR A 18 -9.53 -13.25 2.08
N ILE A 19 -8.63 -12.32 2.36
CA ILE A 19 -8.48 -11.07 1.60
C ILE A 19 -7.23 -11.18 0.74
N ILE A 20 -7.39 -10.96 -0.55
CA ILE A 20 -6.27 -10.82 -1.49
C ILE A 20 -6.24 -9.35 -1.90
N ASP A 21 -5.27 -8.62 -1.37
CA ASP A 21 -5.05 -7.22 -1.70
C ASP A 21 -4.25 -7.06 -2.99
N GLU A 22 -4.41 -5.90 -3.64
CA GLU A 22 -3.76 -5.55 -4.90
C GLU A 22 -3.86 -6.66 -5.97
N ILE A 23 -5.02 -7.31 -6.10
CA ILE A 23 -5.24 -8.32 -7.14
C ILE A 23 -4.99 -7.77 -8.55
N ASP A 24 -5.08 -6.44 -8.69
CA ASP A 24 -4.85 -5.67 -9.89
C ASP A 24 -3.37 -5.52 -10.28
N SER A 25 -2.45 -5.91 -9.39
CA SER A 25 -1.04 -6.09 -9.70
C SER A 25 -0.79 -7.31 -10.59
N LEU A 26 -1.69 -8.30 -10.58
CA LEU A 26 -1.62 -9.46 -11.47
C LEU A 26 -2.16 -9.10 -12.85
N VAL A 27 -1.41 -9.45 -13.89
CA VAL A 27 -1.73 -9.11 -15.29
C VAL A 27 -1.79 -10.36 -16.16
N GLY A 28 -2.67 -10.35 -17.15
CA GLY A 28 -2.70 -11.38 -18.20
C GLY A 28 -3.03 -12.77 -17.67
N ASP A 29 -2.24 -13.75 -18.12
CA ASP A 29 -2.43 -15.18 -17.83
C ASP A 29 -2.29 -15.51 -16.33
N THR A 30 -1.51 -14.74 -15.57
CA THR A 30 -1.36 -14.94 -14.12
C THR A 30 -2.65 -14.67 -13.36
N LEU A 31 -3.31 -13.54 -13.67
CA LEU A 31 -4.62 -13.21 -13.08
C LEU A 31 -5.66 -14.25 -13.48
N ILE A 32 -5.68 -14.69 -14.75
CA ILE A 32 -6.59 -15.74 -15.23
C ILE A 32 -6.39 -17.04 -14.44
N SER A 33 -5.13 -17.45 -14.25
CA SER A 33 -4.80 -18.67 -13.52
C SER A 33 -5.32 -18.63 -12.09
N VAL A 34 -5.09 -17.52 -11.37
CA VAL A 34 -5.60 -17.34 -10.01
C VAL A 34 -7.13 -17.42 -9.98
N LEU A 35 -7.82 -16.68 -10.85
CA LEU A 35 -9.28 -16.68 -10.88
C LEU A 35 -9.88 -18.05 -11.22
N ARG A 36 -9.28 -18.79 -12.16
CA ARG A 36 -9.69 -20.17 -12.49
C ARG A 36 -9.50 -21.12 -11.30
N GLN A 37 -8.41 -20.98 -10.56
CA GLN A 37 -8.17 -21.76 -9.34
C GLN A 37 -9.20 -21.44 -8.24
N LEU A 38 -9.53 -20.16 -8.04
CA LEU A 38 -10.56 -19.74 -7.10
C LEU A 38 -11.95 -20.30 -7.48
N ARG A 39 -12.29 -20.28 -8.77
CA ARG A 39 -13.54 -20.88 -9.27
C ARG A 39 -13.59 -22.39 -9.01
N SER A 40 -12.54 -23.09 -9.41
CA SER A 40 -12.44 -24.55 -9.23
C SER A 40 -12.50 -24.94 -7.75
N GLY A 41 -11.83 -24.16 -6.89
CA GLY A 41 -11.87 -24.33 -5.45
C GLY A 41 -13.26 -24.07 -4.85
N TYR A 42 -14.00 -23.09 -5.36
CA TYR A 42 -15.39 -22.84 -4.98
C TYR A 42 -16.31 -23.99 -5.38
N ASP A 43 -16.19 -24.50 -6.61
CA ASP A 43 -17.01 -25.61 -7.13
C ASP A 43 -16.72 -26.93 -6.38
N ARG A 44 -15.44 -27.24 -6.12
CA ARG A 44 -15.02 -28.47 -5.42
C ARG A 44 -15.20 -28.39 -3.90
N ARG A 45 -15.12 -27.19 -3.35
CA ARG A 45 -15.27 -26.84 -1.93
C ARG A 45 -14.59 -27.82 -0.94
N PRO A 46 -13.26 -28.04 -1.04
CA PRO A 46 -12.54 -28.87 -0.07
C PRO A 46 -12.65 -28.30 1.35
N HIS A 47 -12.42 -29.13 2.38
CA HIS A 47 -12.62 -28.77 3.79
C HIS A 47 -11.90 -27.48 4.25
N SER A 48 -10.78 -27.13 3.63
CA SER A 48 -9.99 -25.93 3.95
C SER A 48 -10.18 -24.77 2.95
N PHE A 49 -11.15 -24.85 2.04
CA PHE A 49 -11.43 -23.74 1.14
C PHE A 49 -12.13 -22.60 1.90
N PRO A 50 -11.70 -21.34 1.72
CA PRO A 50 -12.30 -20.21 2.44
C PRO A 50 -13.80 -20.07 2.10
N GLN A 51 -14.56 -19.62 3.09
CA GLN A 51 -16.00 -19.41 2.94
C GLN A 51 -16.31 -18.13 2.18
N SER A 52 -15.46 -17.11 2.35
CA SER A 52 -15.53 -15.84 1.65
C SER A 52 -14.13 -15.45 1.17
N ILE A 53 -14.06 -14.92 -0.05
CA ILE A 53 -12.84 -14.35 -0.62
C ILE A 53 -13.14 -12.92 -1.04
N ILE A 54 -12.36 -11.98 -0.54
CA ILE A 54 -12.39 -10.58 -0.94
C ILE A 54 -11.20 -10.33 -1.85
N LEU A 55 -11.48 -9.90 -3.08
CA LEU A 55 -10.47 -9.45 -4.03
C LEU A 55 -10.47 -7.91 -4.00
N CYS A 56 -9.41 -7.32 -3.47
CA CYS A 56 -9.23 -5.88 -3.37
C CYS A 56 -8.26 -5.39 -4.45
N GLY A 57 -8.58 -4.25 -5.05
CA GLY A 57 -7.79 -3.61 -6.11
C GLY A 57 -8.42 -2.29 -6.53
N ILE A 58 -7.68 -1.48 -7.28
CA ILE A 58 -8.12 -0.14 -7.72
C ILE A 58 -9.21 -0.24 -8.79
N ARG A 59 -9.21 -1.34 -9.55
CA ARG A 59 -10.17 -1.60 -10.63
C ARG A 59 -11.00 -2.84 -10.32
N ASP A 60 -12.28 -2.81 -10.68
CA ASP A 60 -13.14 -3.99 -10.57
C ASP A 60 -12.60 -5.10 -11.48
N VAL A 61 -12.53 -6.33 -10.98
CA VAL A 61 -12.02 -7.49 -11.73
C VAL A 61 -12.77 -7.74 -13.05
N ARG A 62 -13.99 -7.21 -13.21
CA ARG A 62 -14.76 -7.23 -14.46
C ARG A 62 -14.29 -6.26 -15.54
N ASP A 63 -13.64 -5.16 -15.14
CA ASP A 63 -13.16 -4.12 -16.05
C ASP A 63 -11.83 -4.52 -16.71
N TYR A 64 -11.29 -5.69 -16.37
CA TYR A 64 -10.06 -6.21 -16.96
C TYR A 64 -10.34 -6.72 -18.36
N ARG A 65 -9.78 -6.00 -19.34
CA ARG A 65 -9.62 -6.50 -20.70
C ARG A 65 -8.41 -7.43 -20.72
N ILE A 66 -8.60 -8.67 -20.29
CA ILE A 66 -7.50 -9.64 -20.25
C ILE A 66 -7.26 -10.16 -21.67
N HIS A 67 -6.06 -9.92 -22.17
CA HIS A 67 -5.57 -10.51 -23.41
C HIS A 67 -4.81 -11.77 -23.01
N SER A 68 -5.38 -12.95 -23.29
CA SER A 68 -4.66 -14.20 -23.13
C SER A 68 -3.67 -14.36 -24.29
N SER A 69 -2.42 -14.63 -23.96
CA SER A 69 -1.39 -14.94 -24.97
C SER A 69 -1.61 -16.33 -25.57
N ALA A 70 -2.15 -17.26 -24.77
CA ALA A 70 -2.34 -18.67 -25.13
C ALA A 70 -3.62 -18.91 -25.93
N GLU A 71 -4.69 -18.18 -25.61
CA GLU A 71 -5.98 -18.23 -26.31
C GLU A 71 -6.19 -16.83 -26.90
N LYS A 72 -5.99 -16.64 -28.21
CA LYS A 72 -6.16 -15.36 -28.95
C LYS A 72 -7.60 -14.77 -28.89
N THR A 73 -8.40 -15.16 -27.93
CA THR A 73 -9.75 -14.69 -27.67
C THR A 73 -9.72 -13.60 -26.59
N ILE A 74 -10.41 -12.50 -26.88
CA ILE A 74 -10.77 -11.53 -25.84
C ILE A 74 -11.74 -12.27 -24.93
N ILE A 75 -11.26 -12.71 -23.76
CA ILE A 75 -12.15 -13.24 -22.73
C ILE A 75 -12.90 -12.01 -22.18
N THR A 76 -14.02 -11.67 -22.81
CA THR A 76 -14.99 -10.77 -22.20
C THR A 76 -15.41 -11.40 -20.89
N GLY A 77 -15.35 -10.63 -19.80
CA GLY A 77 -15.32 -11.10 -18.42
C GLY A 77 -16.58 -11.81 -17.89
N GLY A 78 -17.37 -12.50 -18.71
CA GLY A 78 -18.56 -13.22 -18.28
C GLY A 78 -18.27 -14.62 -17.70
N SER A 79 -17.38 -15.40 -18.32
CA SER A 79 -17.28 -16.84 -18.01
C SER A 79 -16.31 -17.17 -16.86
N ALA A 80 -15.17 -16.47 -16.74
CA ALA A 80 -14.20 -16.69 -15.66
C ALA A 80 -14.55 -15.96 -14.35
N PHE A 81 -15.45 -14.96 -14.40
CA PHE A 81 -15.71 -14.04 -13.29
C PHE A 81 -17.07 -14.23 -12.62
N ASN A 82 -17.78 -15.31 -12.97
CA ASN A 82 -19.06 -15.64 -12.32
C ASN A 82 -18.86 -16.23 -10.89
N ILE A 83 -17.82 -15.78 -10.19
CA ILE A 83 -17.47 -16.11 -8.80
C ILE A 83 -17.94 -14.98 -7.85
N LYS A 84 -18.38 -13.84 -8.40
CA LYS A 84 -18.60 -12.61 -7.62
C LYS A 84 -20.04 -12.48 -7.13
N ALA A 85 -20.25 -12.62 -5.82
CA ALA A 85 -21.54 -12.37 -5.18
C ALA A 85 -21.90 -10.87 -5.07
N LYS A 86 -20.92 -9.98 -4.81
CA LYS A 86 -21.13 -8.53 -4.68
C LYS A 86 -19.90 -7.75 -5.15
N SER A 87 -20.11 -6.56 -5.73
CA SER A 87 -19.04 -5.55 -5.92
C SER A 87 -19.25 -4.42 -4.93
N LEU A 88 -18.23 -4.15 -4.12
CA LEU A 88 -18.20 -3.00 -3.22
C LEU A 88 -17.18 -2.01 -3.76
N ARG A 89 -17.56 -0.74 -3.84
CA ARG A 89 -16.67 0.37 -4.16
C ARG A 89 -16.59 1.26 -2.93
N LEU A 90 -15.38 1.50 -2.45
CA LEU A 90 -15.13 2.54 -1.46
C LEU A 90 -14.93 3.86 -2.22
N GLY A 91 -15.75 4.86 -1.91
CA GLY A 91 -15.63 6.18 -2.50
C GLY A 91 -14.50 6.99 -1.88
N ASP A 92 -14.25 8.18 -2.44
CA ASP A 92 -13.33 9.14 -1.84
C ASP A 92 -13.86 9.63 -0.48
N PHE A 93 -12.96 9.77 0.48
CA PHE A 93 -13.30 10.35 1.79
C PHE A 93 -13.46 11.86 1.70
N ALA A 94 -14.52 12.37 2.31
CA ALA A 94 -14.68 13.81 2.51
C ALA A 94 -13.66 14.34 3.54
N LYS A 95 -13.41 15.65 3.52
CA LYS A 95 -12.41 16.28 4.41
C LYS A 95 -12.67 16.00 5.90
N ASN A 96 -13.94 16.03 6.31
CA ASN A 96 -14.35 15.73 7.69
C ASN A 96 -14.11 14.25 8.06
N GLU A 97 -14.33 13.32 7.15
CA GLU A 97 -14.07 11.89 7.35
C GLU A 97 -12.57 11.63 7.48
N MET A 98 -11.76 12.25 6.63
CA MET A 98 -10.29 12.19 6.74
C MET A 98 -9.81 12.73 8.10
N ILE A 99 -10.37 13.84 8.59
CA ILE A 99 -10.04 14.38 9.91
C ILE A 99 -10.39 13.37 11.01
N SER A 100 -11.54 12.70 10.91
CA SER A 100 -11.95 11.66 11.87
C SER A 100 -10.99 10.46 11.86
N LEU A 101 -10.63 9.98 10.66
CA LEU A 101 -9.69 8.88 10.49
C LEU A 101 -8.31 9.20 11.07
N TYR A 102 -7.78 10.40 10.81
CA TYR A 102 -6.50 10.82 11.39
C TYR A 102 -6.56 10.92 12.91
N LYS A 103 -7.67 11.40 13.49
CA LYS A 103 -7.84 11.44 14.94
C LYS A 103 -7.80 10.04 15.54
N GLN A 104 -8.55 9.10 14.98
CA GLN A 104 -8.56 7.70 15.43
C GLN A 104 -7.15 7.09 15.34
N HIS A 105 -6.44 7.33 14.23
CA HIS A 105 -5.05 6.87 14.06
C HIS A 105 -4.14 7.45 15.14
N THR A 106 -4.22 8.75 15.42
CA THR A 106 -3.42 9.41 16.46
C THR A 106 -3.75 8.88 17.85
N GLU A 107 -5.02 8.65 18.17
CA GLU A 107 -5.45 8.08 19.44
C GLU A 107 -4.91 6.66 19.66
N ILE A 108 -4.91 5.83 18.60
CA ILE A 108 -4.45 4.44 18.66
C ILE A 108 -2.92 4.34 18.69
N THR A 109 -2.23 5.14 17.88
CA THR A 109 -0.78 4.98 17.63
C THR A 109 0.10 6.01 18.32
N GLY A 110 -0.48 7.12 18.80
CA GLY A 110 0.27 8.29 19.26
C GLY A 110 0.96 9.08 18.13
N GLN A 111 0.74 8.72 16.86
CA GLN A 111 1.35 9.39 15.71
C GLN A 111 0.44 10.51 15.19
N PHE A 112 0.97 11.72 15.10
CA PHE A 112 0.22 12.88 14.60
C PHE A 112 0.27 12.96 13.07
N GLY A 113 -0.89 13.18 12.44
CA GLY A 113 -0.95 13.48 11.01
C GLY A 113 -0.19 14.77 10.67
N LEU A 114 0.85 14.67 9.83
CA LEU A 114 1.80 15.76 9.61
C LEU A 114 1.27 16.93 8.75
N GLY A 115 0.04 16.87 8.25
CA GLY A 115 -0.65 17.98 7.56
C GLY A 115 -1.12 17.60 6.16
N ARG A 116 -1.28 18.60 5.27
CA ARG A 116 -1.70 18.40 3.86
C ARG A 116 -0.60 17.89 2.94
N GLN A 117 0.64 17.84 3.43
CA GLN A 117 1.76 17.29 2.69
C GLN A 117 2.00 15.87 3.20
N ARG A 118 2.27 14.94 2.28
CA ARG A 118 2.66 13.58 2.65
C ARG A 118 4.10 13.64 3.13
N THR A 119 4.39 13.07 4.28
CA THR A 119 5.73 12.59 4.58
C THR A 119 5.83 11.24 3.92
N ASP A 120 6.78 11.08 3.00
CA ASP A 120 6.83 9.87 2.18
C ASP A 120 7.18 8.64 3.03
N LEU A 121 8.07 8.78 4.03
CA LEU A 121 8.35 7.72 4.99
C LEU A 121 8.86 8.29 6.33
N LEU A 122 8.21 7.93 7.44
CA LEU A 122 8.72 8.15 8.79
C LEU A 122 9.15 6.80 9.36
N ILE A 123 10.45 6.62 9.61
CA ILE A 123 10.96 5.40 10.23
C ILE A 123 11.14 5.66 11.72
N ILE A 124 10.43 4.88 12.53
CA ILE A 124 10.58 4.85 13.99
C ILE A 124 11.22 3.52 14.35
N TRP A 125 12.50 3.54 14.76
CA TRP A 125 13.22 2.36 15.20
C TRP A 125 13.35 2.33 16.73
N HIS A 126 12.88 1.26 17.36
CA HIS A 126 13.00 1.06 18.80
C HIS A 126 14.20 0.16 19.12
N LYS A 127 15.23 0.71 19.79
CA LYS A 127 16.36 -0.06 20.35
C LYS A 127 16.25 -0.07 21.88
N GLY A 128 15.50 -1.03 22.41
CA GLY A 128 15.17 -1.08 23.84
C GLY A 128 14.25 0.08 24.24
N LYS A 129 14.69 0.92 25.18
CA LYS A 129 13.94 2.14 25.60
C LYS A 129 14.22 3.36 24.71
N GLN A 130 15.21 3.28 23.81
CA GLN A 130 15.58 4.38 22.93
C GLN A 130 14.76 4.32 21.63
N LYS A 131 14.23 5.47 21.23
CA LYS A 131 13.48 5.67 19.99
C LYS A 131 14.37 6.48 19.04
N GLN A 132 14.64 5.97 17.85
CA GLN A 132 15.25 6.73 16.76
C GLN A 132 14.14 7.07 15.77
N GLU A 133 13.98 8.36 15.48
CA GLU A 133 13.02 8.86 14.51
C GLU A 133 13.78 9.47 13.35
N VAL A 134 13.58 8.93 12.16
CA VAL A 134 14.23 9.36 10.93
C VAL A 134 13.14 9.76 9.95
N VAL A 135 13.23 11.00 9.45
CA VAL A 135 12.35 11.49 8.38
C VAL A 135 13.00 11.19 7.04
N ILE A 136 12.26 10.55 6.14
CA ILE A 136 12.69 10.35 4.74
C ILE A 136 11.65 11.00 3.83
N GLU A 137 12.12 11.98 3.04
CA GLU A 137 11.33 12.68 2.02
C GLU A 137 11.80 12.26 0.64
N LEU A 138 10.86 12.00 -0.27
CA LEU A 138 11.13 11.62 -1.65
C LEU A 138 10.74 12.76 -2.59
N LYS A 139 11.63 13.11 -3.52
CA LYS A 139 11.35 14.07 -4.58
C LYS A 139 11.64 13.49 -5.94
N ILE A 140 10.71 13.69 -6.87
CA ILE A 140 11.03 13.57 -8.29
C ILE A 140 11.61 14.90 -8.74
N ARG A 141 12.80 14.87 -9.33
CA ARG A 141 13.46 16.04 -9.90
C ARG A 141 12.59 16.64 -11.02
N ARG A 142 12.04 17.83 -10.78
CA ARG A 142 11.26 18.59 -11.77
C ARG A 142 12.00 19.88 -12.14
N GLY A 143 12.58 19.92 -13.33
CA GLY A 143 13.29 21.09 -13.83
C GLY A 143 14.72 21.20 -13.31
N ASN A 144 14.97 22.10 -12.35
CA ASN A 144 16.31 22.40 -11.84
C ASN A 144 16.59 21.62 -10.53
N THR A 145 17.78 21.01 -10.44
CA THR A 145 18.20 20.18 -9.30
C THR A 145 18.26 21.00 -8.02
N GLN A 146 18.96 22.15 -8.03
CA GLN A 146 19.13 22.99 -6.84
C GLN A 146 17.80 23.51 -6.29
N LYS A 147 16.85 23.87 -7.18
CA LYS A 147 15.51 24.26 -6.76
C LYS A 147 14.73 23.10 -6.12
N THR A 148 14.96 21.87 -6.58
CA THR A 148 14.34 20.67 -6.00
C THR A 148 14.94 20.38 -4.63
N ILE A 149 16.28 20.47 -4.51
CA ILE A 149 17.02 20.31 -3.25
C ILE A 149 16.52 21.31 -2.22
N LYS A 150 16.56 22.61 -2.52
CA LYS A 150 16.16 23.66 -1.57
C LYS A 150 14.76 23.44 -0.99
N LYS A 151 13.78 23.18 -1.86
CA LYS A 151 12.40 22.88 -1.43
C LYS A 151 12.30 21.59 -0.63
N GLY A 152 13.07 20.57 -1.02
CA GLY A 152 13.11 19.29 -0.32
C GLY A 152 13.68 19.45 1.09
N VAL A 153 14.81 20.15 1.24
CA VAL A 153 15.47 20.44 2.51
C VAL A 153 14.55 21.21 3.46
N GLU A 154 13.93 22.31 2.98
CA GLU A 154 12.94 23.08 3.76
C GLU A 154 11.80 22.19 4.26
N GLN A 155 11.29 21.27 3.42
CA GLN A 155 10.20 20.38 3.79
C GLN A 155 10.63 19.25 4.73
N THR A 156 11.78 18.62 4.48
CA THR A 156 12.35 17.58 5.34
C THR A 156 12.60 18.13 6.73
N TRP A 157 13.16 19.34 6.83
CA TRP A 157 13.37 20.00 8.12
C TRP A 157 12.06 20.27 8.85
N ALA A 158 11.03 20.79 8.16
CA ALA A 158 9.73 21.05 8.78
C ALA A 158 9.08 19.77 9.34
N TYR A 159 9.31 18.61 8.72
CA TYR A 159 8.91 17.32 9.28
C TYR A 159 9.77 16.89 10.46
N MET A 160 11.08 17.10 10.41
CA MET A 160 11.98 16.79 11.52
C MET A 160 11.59 17.56 12.77
N ASP A 161 11.38 18.88 12.64
CA ASP A 161 10.94 19.77 13.72
C ASP A 161 9.61 19.30 14.33
N LYS A 162 8.64 18.93 13.46
CA LYS A 162 7.32 18.46 13.91
C LYS A 162 7.34 17.09 14.59
N CYS A 163 8.23 16.19 14.18
CA CYS A 163 8.32 14.83 14.72
C CYS A 163 9.33 14.71 15.87
N GLY A 164 10.17 15.73 16.12
CA GLY A 164 11.32 15.62 17.02
C GLY A 164 12.41 14.69 16.49
N ALA A 165 12.48 14.50 15.17
CA ALA A 165 13.48 13.63 14.54
C ALA A 165 14.86 14.31 14.54
N SER A 166 15.88 13.58 14.97
CA SER A 166 17.27 14.07 14.99
C SER A 166 17.99 13.91 13.64
N GLU A 167 17.36 13.21 12.69
CA GLU A 167 17.96 12.82 11.42
C GLU A 167 16.92 12.92 10.28
N GLY A 168 17.35 13.45 9.14
CA GLY A 168 16.53 13.60 7.95
C GLY A 168 17.26 13.21 6.69
N HIS A 169 16.54 12.54 5.78
CA HIS A 169 17.02 12.16 4.46
C HIS A 169 16.09 12.72 3.39
N LEU A 170 16.69 13.31 2.36
CA LEU A 170 16.02 13.73 1.14
C LEU A 170 16.53 12.87 -0.01
N VAL A 171 15.66 12.07 -0.62
CA VAL A 171 16.00 11.23 -1.79
C VAL A 171 15.40 11.83 -3.04
N ILE A 172 16.23 12.13 -4.03
CA ILE A 172 15.85 12.80 -5.27
C ILE A 172 16.01 11.85 -6.45
N PHE A 173 14.90 11.52 -7.10
CA PHE A 173 14.87 10.70 -8.31
C PHE A 173 14.95 11.56 -9.58
N ASP A 174 16.01 11.41 -10.36
CA ASP A 174 16.22 12.02 -11.67
C ASP A 174 15.79 11.07 -12.81
N GLN A 175 14.59 11.32 -13.34
CA GLN A 175 14.01 10.51 -14.41
C GLN A 175 14.52 10.90 -15.83
N ARG A 176 15.49 11.81 -15.97
CA ARG A 176 16.03 12.18 -17.28
C ARG A 176 16.69 10.97 -17.94
N LYS A 177 16.21 10.56 -19.11
CA LYS A 177 16.85 9.49 -19.91
C LYS A 177 18.16 9.92 -20.55
N SER A 178 18.38 11.24 -20.68
CA SER A 178 19.58 11.83 -21.29
C SER A 178 20.80 11.86 -20.38
N GLN A 179 20.67 11.49 -19.10
CA GLN A 179 21.76 11.50 -18.12
C GLN A 179 22.08 10.08 -17.69
N SER A 180 23.37 9.83 -17.51
CA SER A 180 23.86 8.54 -17.04
C SER A 180 23.59 8.36 -15.55
N TRP A 181 23.48 7.12 -15.08
CA TRP A 181 23.35 6.82 -13.65
C TRP A 181 24.51 7.40 -12.82
N LYS A 182 25.73 7.45 -13.39
CA LYS A 182 26.90 8.02 -12.73
C LYS A 182 26.72 9.51 -12.40
N GLU A 183 25.97 10.25 -13.22
CA GLU A 183 25.68 11.67 -13.00
C GLU A 183 24.48 11.90 -12.08
N LYS A 184 23.60 10.91 -11.95
CA LYS A 184 22.41 10.99 -11.10
C LYS A 184 22.70 10.60 -9.65
N ILE A 185 23.61 9.66 -9.46
CA ILE A 185 23.97 9.13 -8.14
C ILE A 185 24.95 10.09 -7.48
N PHE A 186 24.49 10.77 -6.43
CA PHE A 186 25.32 11.63 -5.59
C PHE A 186 24.85 11.59 -4.14
N TYR A 187 25.73 12.03 -3.25
CA TYR A 187 25.45 12.14 -1.83
C TYR A 187 26.04 13.43 -1.30
N GLU A 188 25.23 14.22 -0.61
CA GLU A 188 25.62 15.50 -0.01
C GLU A 188 24.93 15.68 1.35
N ILE A 189 25.46 16.56 2.19
CA ILE A 189 24.82 16.95 3.45
C ILE A 189 24.58 18.45 3.40
N GLU A 190 23.33 18.88 3.57
CA GLU A 190 22.97 20.28 3.71
C GLU A 190 22.54 20.56 5.14
N TYR A 191 23.11 21.61 5.74
CA TYR A 191 22.74 22.04 7.08
C TYR A 191 21.63 23.08 7.00
N HIS A 192 20.52 22.81 7.67
CA HIS A 192 19.38 23.72 7.77
C HIS A 192 18.97 23.83 9.24
N HIS A 193 19.02 25.04 9.80
CA HIS A 193 18.81 25.28 11.25
C HIS A 193 19.63 24.34 12.16
N ASP A 194 20.92 24.21 11.88
CA ASP A 194 21.89 23.36 12.60
C ASP A 194 21.57 21.85 12.58
N CYS A 195 20.57 21.43 11.81
CA CYS A 195 20.26 20.03 11.53
C CYS A 195 20.87 19.62 10.19
N GLY A 196 21.66 18.55 10.19
CA GLY A 196 22.20 17.95 8.97
C GLY A 196 21.14 17.12 8.26
N ILE A 197 20.88 17.41 6.99
CA ILE A 197 19.98 16.64 6.13
C ILE A 197 20.80 15.92 5.06
N HIS A 198 20.67 14.60 5.01
CA HIS A 198 21.36 13.75 4.04
C HIS A 198 20.61 13.76 2.71
N ILE A 199 21.26 14.22 1.65
CA ILE A 199 20.68 14.33 0.30
C ILE A 199 21.25 13.22 -0.58
N TRP A 200 20.36 12.47 -1.21
CA TRP A 200 20.70 11.34 -2.09
C TRP A 200 20.14 11.60 -3.48
N GLY A 201 20.99 11.65 -4.50
CA GLY A 201 20.58 11.61 -5.89
C GLY A 201 20.49 10.18 -6.41
N MET A 202 19.46 9.87 -7.19
CA MET A 202 19.26 8.58 -7.87
C MET A 202 18.73 8.76 -9.28
#